data_AF-A0A2D3NUL1-F1
#
_entry.id   AF-A0A2D3NUL1-F1
#
_cell.length_a   1.000
_cell.length_b   1.000
_cell.length_c   1.000
_cell.angle_alpha   90.00
_cell.angle_beta   90.00
_cell.angle_gamma   90.00
#
_symmetry.space_group_name_H-M   'P 1'
#
loop_
_entity.id
_entity.type
_entity.pdbx_description
1 polymer ?
#
loop_
_entity_poly.entity_id
_entity_poly.type
_entity_poly.pdbx_seq_one_letter_code
_entity_poly.pdbx_strand_id
1 'polypeptide(L)'
;MELKEQEKFLKIKKEVVKMIENKKEKLKENNIKIDIMNDEENYYILDFEGDKGVARLEITTPHFAPYYYACFNILWLNDDEAYWWFDEENSTVTDILKNLKKSLDYFVNYS
;
A
#
# COMPACT_ATOMS: atom_id res chain seq x y z
N MET A 1 5.76 9.14 -19.85
CA MET A 1 6.22 8.94 -18.47
C MET A 1 7.57 9.59 -18.32
N GLU A 2 7.73 10.46 -17.34
CA GLU A 2 9.02 11.09 -17.10
C GLU A 2 9.98 10.12 -16.39
N LEU A 3 11.27 10.13 -16.76
CA LEU A 3 12.28 9.24 -16.17
C LEU A 3 12.33 9.34 -14.64
N LYS A 4 12.17 10.56 -14.10
CA LYS A 4 12.19 10.83 -12.65
C LYS A 4 11.00 10.21 -11.93
N GLU A 5 9.83 10.19 -12.56
CA GLU A 5 8.63 9.56 -11.99
C GLU A 5 8.83 8.05 -11.89
N GLN A 6 9.39 7.45 -12.95
CA GLN A 6 9.66 6.02 -12.97
C GLN A 6 10.72 5.61 -11.94
N GLU A 7 11.79 6.41 -11.77
CA GLU A 7 12.79 6.19 -10.72
C GLU A 7 12.18 6.25 -9.31
N LYS A 8 11.29 7.22 -9.05
CA LYS A 8 10.62 7.36 -7.75
C LYS A 8 9.65 6.19 -7.50
N PHE A 9 8.87 5.79 -8.50
CA PHE A 9 8.00 4.61 -8.47
C PHE A 9 8.79 3.35 -8.09
N LEU A 10 9.87 3.05 -8.83
CA LEU A 10 10.69 1.85 -8.59
C LEU A 10 11.31 1.86 -7.19
N LYS A 11 11.71 3.03 -6.68
CA LYS A 11 12.23 3.17 -5.33
C LYS A 11 11.18 2.87 -4.27
N ILE A 12 9.95 3.39 -4.42
CA ILE A 12 8.84 3.11 -3.50
C ILE A 12 8.48 1.63 -3.54
N LYS A 13 8.25 1.06 -4.72
CA LYS A 13 7.93 -0.36 -4.93
C LYS A 13 8.94 -1.28 -4.25
N LYS A 14 10.24 -1.03 -4.46
CA LYS A 14 11.33 -1.82 -3.83
C LYS A 14 11.25 -1.81 -2.30
N GLU A 15 10.99 -0.66 -1.70
CA GLU A 15 10.92 -0.55 -0.24
C GLU A 15 9.61 -1.11 0.32
N VAL A 16 8.50 -1.03 -0.42
CA VAL A 16 7.23 -1.70 -0.07
C VAL A 16 7.40 -3.22 -0.08
N VAL A 17 8.00 -3.80 -1.12
CA VAL A 17 8.26 -5.26 -1.18
C VAL A 17 9.05 -5.73 0.04
N LYS A 18 10.10 -4.98 0.43
CA LYS A 18 10.86 -5.27 1.65
C LYS A 18 10.01 -5.13 2.92
N MET A 19 9.17 -4.10 3.00
CA MET A 19 8.27 -3.89 4.13
C MET A 19 7.31 -5.06 4.33
N ILE A 20 6.74 -5.60 3.23
CA ILE A 20 5.87 -6.76 3.26
C ILE A 20 6.62 -8.02 3.69
N GLU A 21 7.79 -8.30 3.09
CA GLU A 21 8.58 -9.49 3.45
C GLU A 21 9.00 -9.45 4.93
N ASN A 22 9.37 -8.27 5.45
CA ASN A 22 9.71 -8.09 6.87
C ASN A 22 8.52 -8.31 7.83
N LYS A 23 7.27 -8.29 7.34
CA LYS A 23 6.04 -8.47 8.14
C LYS A 23 5.35 -9.80 7.87
N LYS A 24 5.91 -10.63 7.00
CA LYS A 24 5.30 -11.87 6.52
C LYS A 24 4.86 -12.83 7.63
N GLU A 25 5.69 -12.98 8.67
CA GLU A 25 5.35 -13.82 9.82
C GLU A 25 4.11 -13.30 10.55
N LYS A 26 4.07 -12.00 10.85
CA LYS A 26 2.93 -11.36 11.53
C LYS A 26 1.65 -11.38 10.69
N LEU A 27 1.76 -11.19 9.38
CA LEU A 27 0.63 -11.30 8.45
C LEU A 27 0.04 -12.72 8.49
N LYS A 28 0.91 -13.73 8.49
CA LYS A 28 0.50 -15.14 8.60
C LYS A 28 -0.13 -15.48 9.95
N GLU A 29 0.42 -14.98 11.06
CA GLU A 29 -0.14 -15.17 12.40
C GLU A 29 -1.56 -14.59 12.54
N ASN A 30 -1.83 -13.50 11.84
CA ASN A 30 -3.14 -12.84 11.81
C ASN A 30 -4.07 -13.36 10.70
N ASN A 31 -3.74 -14.49 10.06
CA ASN A 31 -4.50 -15.08 8.94
C ASN A 31 -4.74 -14.13 7.75
N ILE A 32 -3.88 -13.13 7.57
CA ILE A 32 -3.99 -12.18 6.47
C ILE A 32 -3.37 -12.79 5.21
N LYS A 33 -4.18 -12.96 4.16
CA LYS A 33 -3.71 -13.34 2.82
C LYS A 33 -3.27 -12.10 2.06
N ILE A 34 -2.32 -12.30 1.14
CA ILE A 34 -1.77 -11.24 0.30
C ILE A 34 -1.86 -11.71 -1.14
N ASP A 35 -2.49 -10.92 -2.00
CA ASP A 35 -2.62 -11.19 -3.42
C ASP A 35 -2.02 -10.06 -4.24
N ILE A 36 -1.19 -10.41 -5.22
CA ILE A 36 -0.62 -9.44 -6.17
C ILE A 36 -1.62 -9.28 -7.31
N MET A 37 -2.31 -8.14 -7.32
CA MET A 37 -3.36 -7.85 -8.30
C MET A 37 -2.80 -7.28 -9.60
N ASN A 38 -1.70 -6.52 -9.51
CA ASN A 38 -0.98 -5.98 -10.66
C ASN A 38 0.51 -5.79 -10.32
N ASP A 39 1.40 -6.20 -11.20
CA ASP A 39 2.86 -6.03 -11.10
C ASP A 39 3.47 -5.67 -12.46
N GLU A 40 2.91 -4.64 -13.09
CA GLU A 40 3.37 -4.12 -14.38
C GLU A 40 4.40 -2.99 -14.23
N GLU A 41 4.83 -2.42 -15.36
CA GLU A 41 5.87 -1.39 -15.42
C GLU A 41 5.55 -0.15 -14.55
N ASN A 42 4.27 0.23 -14.47
CA ASN A 42 3.81 1.45 -13.83
C ASN A 42 2.88 1.19 -12.64
N TYR A 43 2.65 -0.08 -12.30
CA TYR A 43 1.68 -0.51 -11.31
C TYR A 43 2.28 -1.55 -10.39
N TYR A 44 2.01 -1.41 -9.10
CA TYR A 44 2.20 -2.46 -8.12
C TYR A 44 1.05 -2.39 -7.12
N ILE A 45 0.12 -3.35 -7.23
CA ILE A 45 -1.13 -3.38 -6.47
C ILE A 45 -1.19 -4.68 -5.69
N LEU A 46 -1.42 -4.54 -4.38
CA LEU A 46 -1.58 -5.65 -3.44
C LEU A 46 -2.94 -5.54 -2.76
N ASP A 47 -3.63 -6.67 -2.67
CA ASP A 47 -4.77 -6.84 -1.77
C ASP A 47 -4.34 -7.63 -0.53
N PHE A 48 -4.86 -7.22 0.62
CA PHE A 48 -4.73 -7.91 1.89
C PHE A 48 -6.12 -8.33 2.36
N GLU A 49 -6.34 -9.62 2.50
CA GLU A 49 -7.61 -10.17 2.97
C GLU A 49 -7.44 -10.68 4.41
N GLY A 50 -8.08 -10.01 5.36
CA GLY A 50 -8.19 -10.45 6.75
C GLY A 50 -9.61 -10.82 7.13
N ASP A 51 -9.79 -11.42 8.30
CA ASP A 51 -11.11 -11.90 8.77
C ASP A 51 -12.11 -10.75 9.01
N LYS A 52 -11.62 -9.55 9.36
CA LYS A 52 -12.45 -8.39 9.70
C LYS A 52 -12.53 -7.33 8.61
N GLY A 53 -11.76 -7.46 7.54
CA GLY A 53 -11.68 -6.42 6.52
C GLY A 53 -10.70 -6.75 5.39
N VAL A 54 -10.77 -5.96 4.35
CA VAL A 54 -9.84 -6.00 3.22
C VAL A 54 -9.11 -4.67 3.12
N ALA A 55 -7.83 -4.73 2.75
CA ALA A 55 -7.05 -3.54 2.46
C ALA A 55 -6.43 -3.63 1.08
N ARG A 56 -6.25 -2.48 0.43
CA ARG A 56 -5.51 -2.38 -0.84
C ARG A 56 -4.38 -1.37 -0.71
N LEU A 57 -3.22 -1.77 -1.18
CA LEU A 57 -2.04 -0.92 -1.35
C LEU A 57 -1.79 -0.76 -2.84
N GLU A 58 -1.77 0.48 -3.31
CA GLU A 58 -1.49 0.80 -4.70
C GLU A 58 -0.25 1.68 -4.77
N ILE A 59 0.76 1.25 -5.53
CA ILE A 59 1.87 2.10 -5.96
C ILE A 59 1.76 2.26 -7.47
N THR A 60 1.73 3.51 -7.94
CA THR A 60 1.67 3.82 -9.37
C THR A 60 2.60 4.97 -9.71
N THR A 61 2.90 5.14 -10.98
CA THR A 61 3.39 6.45 -11.47
C THR A 61 2.24 7.47 -11.43
N PRO A 62 2.52 8.79 -11.33
CA PRO A 62 1.48 9.81 -11.35
C PRO A 62 0.59 9.69 -12.59
N HIS A 63 -0.71 9.53 -12.36
CA HIS A 63 -1.74 9.48 -13.39
C HIS A 63 -2.98 10.27 -12.92
N PHE A 64 -4.11 10.19 -13.64
CA PHE A 64 -5.41 10.72 -13.22
C PHE A 64 -6.03 9.94 -12.04
N ALA A 65 -5.26 9.79 -10.95
CA ALA A 65 -5.70 9.26 -9.68
C ALA A 65 -5.78 10.41 -8.65
N PRO A 66 -6.57 10.28 -7.56
CA PRO A 66 -6.62 11.29 -6.50
C PRO A 66 -5.35 11.34 -5.63
N TYR A 67 -4.29 10.59 -6.00
CA TYR A 67 -3.00 10.48 -5.34
C TYR A 67 -1.87 10.49 -6.38
N TYR A 68 -0.63 10.75 -5.93
CA TYR A 68 0.52 10.91 -6.85
C TYR A 68 1.27 9.60 -7.09
N TYR A 69 1.69 8.90 -6.05
CA TYR A 69 2.42 7.63 -6.17
C TYR A 69 1.80 6.49 -5.39
N ALA A 70 1.11 6.78 -4.28
CA ALA A 70 0.74 5.75 -3.33
C ALA A 70 -0.61 6.01 -2.67
N CYS A 71 -1.39 4.96 -2.56
CA CYS A 71 -2.63 4.92 -1.79
C CYS A 71 -2.65 3.66 -0.91
N PHE A 72 -3.29 3.77 0.25
CA PHE A 72 -3.66 2.65 1.09
C PHE A 72 -5.08 2.86 1.61
N ASN A 73 -5.98 1.93 1.31
CA ASN A 73 -7.35 1.98 1.79
C ASN A 73 -7.74 0.68 2.49
N ILE A 74 -8.65 0.79 3.46
CA ILE A 74 -9.19 -0.35 4.20
C ILE A 74 -10.71 -0.25 4.17
N LEU A 75 -11.34 -1.38 3.86
CA LEU A 75 -12.76 -1.62 4.03
C LEU A 75 -12.95 -2.66 5.13
N TRP A 76 -13.47 -2.22 6.28
CA TRP A 76 -13.83 -3.11 7.38
C TRP A 76 -15.22 -3.73 7.13
N LEU A 77 -15.40 -4.98 7.53
CA LEU A 77 -16.68 -5.70 7.33
C LEU A 77 -17.75 -5.31 8.36
N ASN A 78 -17.33 -4.84 9.54
CA ASN A 78 -18.23 -4.55 10.67
C ASN A 78 -18.30 -3.05 11.02
N ASP A 79 -17.71 -2.19 10.20
CA ASP A 79 -17.63 -0.74 10.43
C ASP A 79 -17.96 0.00 9.12
N ASP A 80 -18.73 1.09 9.24
CA ASP A 80 -19.09 1.95 8.12
C ASP A 80 -17.98 2.97 7.80
N GLU A 81 -16.98 3.13 8.69
CA GLU A 81 -15.85 4.03 8.46
C GLU A 81 -14.74 3.38 7.63
N ALA A 82 -14.64 3.80 6.37
CA ALA A 82 -13.53 3.42 5.51
C ALA A 82 -12.25 4.20 5.87
N TYR A 83 -11.12 3.50 5.97
CA TYR A 83 -9.81 4.14 6.12
C TYR A 83 -9.23 4.46 4.74
N TRP A 84 -8.73 5.68 4.57
CA TRP A 84 -8.03 6.11 3.36
C TRP A 84 -6.79 6.90 3.72
N TRP A 85 -5.68 6.54 3.09
CA TRP A 85 -4.48 7.35 3.05
C TRP A 85 -3.97 7.43 1.61
N PHE A 86 -3.58 8.64 1.20
CA PHE A 86 -2.96 8.89 -0.09
C PHE A 86 -1.79 9.87 0.09
N ASP A 87 -0.82 9.78 -0.82
CA ASP A 87 0.26 10.75 -0.87
C ASP A 87 -0.13 12.04 -1.61
N GLU A 88 0.56 13.12 -1.27
CA GLU A 88 0.46 14.43 -1.92
C GLU A 88 1.61 14.64 -2.91
N GLU A 89 1.47 15.60 -3.84
CA GLU A 89 2.46 15.95 -4.88
C GLU A 89 3.91 16.02 -4.39
N ASN A 90 4.10 16.71 -3.26
CA ASN A 90 5.41 17.01 -2.71
C ASN A 90 5.88 15.96 -1.69
N SER A 91 5.15 14.86 -1.52
CA SER A 91 5.52 13.79 -0.58
C SER A 91 6.86 13.18 -0.97
N THR A 92 7.78 13.11 -0.01
CA THR A 92 9.04 12.41 -0.23
C THR A 92 8.81 10.90 -0.19
N VAL A 93 9.76 10.13 -0.74
CA VAL A 93 9.74 8.66 -0.60
C VAL A 93 9.69 8.23 0.87
N THR A 94 10.35 8.97 1.75
CA THR A 94 10.36 8.69 3.20
C THR A 94 8.98 8.92 3.82
N ASP A 95 8.29 10.00 3.46
CA ASP A 95 6.94 10.30 3.97
C ASP A 95 5.92 9.24 3.52
N ILE A 96 6.01 8.84 2.25
CA ILE A 96 5.18 7.78 1.67
C ILE A 96 5.38 6.47 2.45
N LEU A 97 6.62 6.01 2.59
CA LEU A 97 6.93 4.76 3.28
C LEU A 97 6.54 4.79 4.76
N LYS A 98 6.69 5.93 5.43
CA LYS A 98 6.27 6.10 6.83
C LYS A 98 4.76 5.89 6.99
N ASN A 99 3.95 6.48 6.11
CA ASN A 99 2.50 6.37 6.18
C ASN A 99 1.97 5.03 5.68
N LEU A 100 2.55 4.45 4.63
CA LEU A 100 2.25 3.08 4.20
C LEU A 100 2.53 2.09 5.33
N LYS A 101 3.67 2.22 6.02
CA LYS A 101 3.98 1.39 7.19
C LYS A 101 2.95 1.55 8.30
N LYS A 102 2.56 2.80 8.62
CA LYS A 102 1.52 3.08 9.62
C LYS A 102 0.18 2.46 9.24
N SER A 103 -0.21 2.56 7.97
CA SER A 103 -1.47 2.04 7.44
C SER A 103 -1.50 0.50 7.48
N LEU A 104 -0.41 -0.14 7.07
CA LEU A 104 -0.27 -1.59 7.15
C LEU A 104 -0.24 -2.07 8.61
N ASP A 105 0.49 -1.38 9.49
CA ASP A 105 0.50 -1.71 10.92
C ASP A 105 -0.89 -1.58 11.55
N TYR A 106 -1.66 -0.56 11.14
CA TYR A 106 -3.05 -0.41 11.55
C TYR A 106 -3.89 -1.59 11.05
N PHE A 107 -3.89 -1.90 9.76
CA PHE A 107 -4.65 -3.04 9.23
C PHE A 107 -4.30 -4.36 9.93
N VAL A 108 -3.00 -4.66 10.06
CA VAL A 108 -2.53 -5.90 10.67
C VAL A 108 -2.95 -6.01 12.13
N ASN A 109 -2.90 -4.93 12.91
CA ASN A 109 -3.23 -4.99 14.34
C ASN A 109 -4.73 -5.11 14.61
N TYR A 110 -5.58 -4.72 13.65
CA TYR A 110 -7.03 -4.70 13.82
C TYR A 110 -7.76 -5.76 12.99
N SER A 111 -7.08 -6.46 12.07
CA SER A 111 -7.62 -7.60 11.31
C SER A 111 -7.97 -8.81 12.16
#